data_AF-A0A0G4M9H1-F1
#
_entry.id   AF-A0A0G4M9H1-F1
#
_cell.length_a   1.000
_cell.length_b   1.000
_cell.length_c   1.000
_cell.angle_alpha   90.00
_cell.angle_beta   90.00
_cell.angle_gamma   90.00
#
_symmetry.space_group_name_H-M   'P 1'
#
loop_
_entity.id
_entity.type
_entity.pdbx_description
1 polymer ?
#
loop_
_entity_poly.entity_id
_entity_poly.type
_entity_poly.pdbx_seq_one_letter_code
_entity_poly.pdbx_strand_id
1 'polypeptide(L)'
;EGLLGSDYYVSVLPDDENEKIRLFMDYDMLGSPNYAYQIYNATNAVNPTGSEELRDLYVDWYKAHDLNYTFIPFDGRSDYDGFIRNGIPGGGIATGAEGGLGI
;
A
#
# COMPACT_ATOMS: atom_id res chain seq x y z
N GLU A 1 -15.39 9.98 3.17
CA GLU A 1 -16.18 9.33 2.11
C GLU A 1 -15.25 9.07 0.93
N GLY A 2 -15.10 7.80 0.57
CA GLY A 2 -14.11 7.25 -0.36
C GLY A 2 -14.11 5.73 -0.14
N LEU A 3 -13.55 4.92 -1.05
CA LEU A 3 -13.42 3.44 -0.96
C LEU A 3 -14.66 2.60 -1.32
N LEU A 4 -15.76 3.20 -1.82
CA LEU A 4 -16.98 2.47 -2.20
C LEU A 4 -16.74 1.34 -3.23
N GLY A 5 -15.75 1.50 -4.11
CA GLY A 5 -15.42 0.50 -5.14
C GLY A 5 -14.65 -0.70 -4.58
N SER A 6 -13.65 -0.45 -3.73
CA SER A 6 -12.83 -1.47 -3.07
C SER A 6 -13.66 -2.24 -2.03
N ASP A 7 -14.46 -1.54 -1.23
CA ASP A 7 -15.40 -2.16 -0.27
C ASP A 7 -16.45 -3.02 -0.98
N TYR A 8 -17.04 -2.54 -2.07
CA TYR A 8 -18.01 -3.33 -2.84
C TYR A 8 -17.37 -4.58 -3.43
N TYR A 9 -16.22 -4.44 -4.10
CA TYR A 9 -15.52 -5.55 -4.74
C TYR A 9 -15.23 -6.68 -3.77
N VAL A 10 -14.71 -6.35 -2.58
CA VAL A 10 -14.41 -7.35 -1.56
C VAL A 10 -15.69 -7.94 -0.94
N SER A 11 -16.73 -7.13 -0.73
CA SER A 11 -17.99 -7.61 -0.12
C SER A 11 -18.78 -8.61 -0.97
N VAL A 12 -18.56 -8.61 -2.30
CA VAL A 12 -19.25 -9.51 -3.24
C VAL A 12 -18.38 -10.68 -3.70
N LEU A 13 -17.12 -10.76 -3.24
CA LEU A 13 -16.20 -11.81 -3.65
C LEU A 13 -16.48 -13.09 -2.86
N PRO A 14 -16.72 -14.24 -3.52
CA PRO A 14 -16.75 -15.53 -2.87
C PRO A 14 -15.42 -15.82 -2.14
N ASP A 15 -15.49 -16.49 -0.98
CA ASP A 15 -14.30 -16.79 -0.16
C ASP A 15 -13.19 -17.50 -0.95
N ASP A 16 -13.55 -18.40 -1.87
CA ASP A 16 -12.61 -19.15 -2.72
C ASP A 16 -11.95 -18.28 -3.80
N GLU A 17 -12.59 -17.20 -4.24
CA GLU A 17 -11.98 -16.21 -5.12
C GLU A 17 -11.09 -15.24 -4.31
N ASN A 18 -11.45 -14.96 -3.05
CA ASN A 18 -10.70 -14.07 -2.18
C ASN A 18 -9.32 -14.66 -1.85
N GLU A 19 -9.27 -15.98 -1.56
CA GLU A 19 -8.00 -16.70 -1.33
C GLU A 19 -7.05 -16.70 -2.54
N LYS A 20 -7.54 -16.39 -3.75
CA LYS A 20 -6.68 -16.25 -4.94
C LYS A 20 -6.01 -14.89 -5.03
N ILE A 21 -6.49 -13.89 -4.29
CA ILE A 21 -5.91 -12.55 -4.24
C ILE A 21 -4.73 -12.58 -3.29
N ARG A 22 -3.53 -12.72 -3.88
CA ARG A 22 -2.28 -12.86 -3.15
C ARG A 22 -1.75 -11.54 -2.57
N LEU A 23 -2.16 -10.42 -3.16
CA LEU A 23 -1.63 -9.10 -2.85
C LEU A 23 -2.51 -7.99 -3.44
N PHE A 24 -2.72 -6.90 -2.70
CA PHE A 24 -3.16 -5.62 -3.24
C PHE A 24 -2.01 -4.59 -3.20
N MET A 25 -1.77 -3.92 -4.33
CA MET A 25 -0.74 -2.88 -4.45
C MET A 25 -1.39 -1.55 -4.84
N ASP A 26 -1.31 -0.59 -3.93
CA ASP A 26 -1.78 0.77 -4.16
C ASP A 26 -0.67 1.63 -4.79
N TYR A 27 -1.05 2.42 -5.78
CA TYR A 27 -0.16 3.32 -6.51
C TYR A 27 -0.79 4.70 -6.58
N ASP A 28 -0.66 5.46 -5.50
CA ASP A 28 -1.35 6.75 -5.37
C ASP A 28 -0.42 7.94 -5.68
N MET A 29 -0.96 8.92 -6.42
CA MET A 29 -0.28 10.16 -6.79
C MET A 29 1.15 9.98 -7.32
N LEU A 30 1.37 9.19 -8.37
CA LEU A 30 2.71 8.93 -8.96
C LEU A 30 3.32 10.08 -9.80
N GLY A 31 2.60 11.19 -9.98
CA GLY A 31 2.94 12.23 -10.95
C GLY A 31 3.34 13.58 -10.35
N SER A 32 3.77 13.65 -9.10
CA SER A 32 4.11 14.94 -8.48
C SER A 32 5.35 15.57 -9.15
N PRO A 33 5.30 16.85 -9.57
CA PRO A 33 6.48 17.55 -10.08
C PRO A 33 7.54 17.81 -8.98
N ASN A 34 7.15 17.69 -7.70
CA ASN A 34 8.04 17.69 -6.54
C ASN A 34 7.83 16.38 -5.77
N TYR A 35 8.39 15.30 -6.30
CA TYR A 35 8.14 13.95 -5.79
C TYR A 35 9.14 13.52 -4.71
N ALA A 36 8.70 12.62 -3.85
CA ALA A 36 9.55 11.79 -3.01
C ALA A 36 9.12 10.33 -3.17
N TYR A 37 10.05 9.37 -3.18
CA TYR A 37 9.68 7.96 -3.15
C TYR A 37 9.19 7.59 -1.76
N GLN A 38 7.88 7.40 -1.61
CA GLN A 38 7.24 7.07 -0.34
C GLN A 38 6.78 5.61 -0.38
N ILE A 39 7.14 4.83 0.64
CA ILE A 39 6.68 3.45 0.82
C ILE A 39 5.76 3.41 2.04
N TYR A 40 4.60 2.76 1.90
CA TYR A 40 3.75 2.48 3.06
C TYR A 40 4.45 1.56 4.06
N ASN A 41 4.53 1.98 5.32
CA ASN A 41 5.21 1.22 6.38
C ASN A 41 4.34 0.08 6.94
N ALA A 42 3.94 -0.86 6.08
CA ALA A 42 3.18 -2.02 6.49
C ALA A 42 4.10 -3.04 7.19
N THR A 43 3.65 -3.55 8.34
CA THR A 43 4.34 -4.62 9.10
C THR A 43 3.40 -5.79 9.35
N ASN A 44 3.92 -7.00 9.40
CA ASN A 44 3.11 -8.20 9.65
C ASN A 44 2.61 -8.28 11.11
N ALA A 45 3.13 -7.42 11.99
CA ALA A 45 2.68 -7.34 13.38
C ALA A 45 1.26 -6.79 13.53
N VAL A 46 0.83 -5.94 12.59
CA VAL A 46 -0.49 -5.27 12.64
C VAL A 46 -1.28 -5.36 11.33
N ASN A 47 -0.74 -6.05 10.31
CA ASN A 47 -1.37 -6.24 8.99
C ASN A 47 -1.29 -7.72 8.58
N PRO A 48 -2.09 -8.17 7.59
CA PRO A 48 -2.00 -9.54 7.09
C PRO A 48 -0.60 -9.93 6.63
N THR A 49 -0.21 -11.17 6.89
CA THR A 49 1.11 -11.71 6.51
C THR A 49 1.33 -11.62 4.99
N GLY A 50 2.41 -10.96 4.58
CA GLY A 50 2.71 -10.62 3.17
C GLY A 50 2.84 -9.12 2.94
N SER A 51 2.22 -8.31 3.80
CA SER A 51 2.30 -6.84 3.74
C SER A 51 3.72 -6.33 4.00
N GLU A 52 4.43 -6.93 4.96
CA GLU A 52 5.82 -6.55 5.26
C GLU A 52 6.79 -6.96 4.16
N GLU A 53 6.59 -8.15 3.58
CA GLU A 53 7.38 -8.66 2.47
C GLU A 53 7.23 -7.76 1.24
N LEU A 54 6.03 -7.22 1.00
CA LEU A 54 5.80 -6.23 -0.06
C LEU A 54 6.51 -4.91 0.22
N ARG A 55 6.49 -4.41 1.47
CA ARG A 55 7.26 -3.21 1.86
C ARG A 55 8.74 -3.43 1.56
N ASP A 56 9.29 -4.56 1.98
CA ASP A 56 10.71 -4.89 1.85
C ASP A 56 11.13 -5.04 0.39
N LEU A 57 10.25 -5.57 -0.48
CA LEU A 57 10.47 -5.62 -1.92
C LEU A 57 10.73 -4.22 -2.52
N TYR A 58 9.95 -3.21 -2.13
CA TYR A 58 10.16 -1.84 -2.60
C TYR A 58 11.43 -1.21 -2.02
N VAL A 59 11.70 -1.45 -0.74
CA VAL A 59 12.94 -1.00 -0.09
C VAL A 59 14.16 -1.52 -0.83
N ASP A 60 14.19 -2.82 -1.12
CA ASP A 60 15.30 -3.45 -1.81
C ASP A 60 15.43 -2.93 -3.24
N TRP A 61 14.31 -2.70 -3.94
CA TRP A 61 14.33 -2.10 -5.27
C TRP A 61 14.90 -0.69 -5.26
N TYR A 62 14.48 0.21 -4.36
CA TYR A 62 15.02 1.56 -4.30
C TYR A 62 16.51 1.58 -3.91
N LYS A 63 16.93 0.74 -2.95
CA LYS A 63 18.34 0.59 -2.59
C LYS A 63 19.18 0.11 -3.77
N ALA A 64 18.70 -0.85 -4.54
CA ALA A 64 19.40 -1.37 -5.71
C ALA A 64 19.59 -0.34 -6.83
N HIS A 65 18.82 0.75 -6.81
CA HIS A 65 18.89 1.84 -7.80
C HIS A 65 19.45 3.14 -7.23
N ASP A 66 20.06 3.12 -6.03
CA ASP A 66 20.60 4.29 -5.34
C ASP A 66 19.55 5.43 -5.15
N LEU A 67 18.28 5.05 -4.95
CA LEU A 67 17.17 5.99 -4.75
C LEU A 67 16.85 6.13 -3.25
N ASN A 68 16.76 7.39 -2.79
CA ASN A 68 16.31 7.69 -1.44
C ASN A 68 14.80 7.49 -1.34
N TYR A 69 14.35 6.84 -0.28
CA TYR A 69 12.95 6.64 0.05
C TYR A 69 12.64 7.08 1.48
N THR A 70 11.37 7.28 1.77
CA THR A 70 10.87 7.46 3.13
C THR A 70 9.69 6.54 3.40
N PHE A 71 9.49 6.22 4.67
CA PHE A 71 8.32 5.49 5.12
C PHE A 71 7.19 6.46 5.45
N ILE A 72 6.00 6.17 4.95
CA ILE A 72 4.77 6.88 5.29
C ILE A 72 3.81 5.97 6.07
N PRO A 73 2.91 6.53 6.90
CA PRO A 73 1.97 5.75 7.67
C PRO A 73 1.11 4.83 6.81
N PHE A 74 0.95 3.59 7.24
CA PHE A 74 -0.02 2.64 6.70
C PHE A 74 -1.20 2.55 7.66
N ASP A 75 -2.02 3.60 7.66
CA ASP A 75 -3.00 3.89 8.71
C ASP A 75 -4.46 3.64 8.29
N GLY A 76 -4.67 3.01 7.13
CA GLY A 76 -6.00 2.60 6.67
C GLY A 76 -6.78 3.71 5.98
N ARG A 77 -6.12 4.78 5.52
CA ARG A 77 -6.76 5.91 4.83
C ARG A 77 -6.79 5.82 3.29
N SER A 78 -6.33 4.71 2.70
CA SER A 78 -6.37 4.47 1.24
C SER A 78 -7.06 3.14 0.90
N ASP A 79 -7.23 2.84 -0.39
CA ASP A 79 -7.95 1.68 -0.94
C ASP A 79 -7.47 0.32 -0.42
N TYR A 80 -6.23 0.24 0.08
CA TYR A 80 -5.72 -0.97 0.72
C TYR A 80 -6.49 -1.36 2.01
N ASP A 81 -7.21 -0.44 2.66
CA ASP A 81 -7.94 -0.67 3.92
C ASP A 81 -9.04 -1.75 3.79
N GLY A 82 -9.77 -1.74 2.67
CA GLY A 82 -10.79 -2.77 2.38
C GLY A 82 -10.18 -4.17 2.24
N PHE A 83 -8.98 -4.27 1.65
CA PHE A 83 -8.28 -5.53 1.44
C PHE A 83 -7.69 -6.09 2.74
N ILE A 84 -7.00 -5.25 3.53
CA ILE A 84 -6.39 -5.68 4.80
C ILE A 84 -7.43 -6.13 5.83
N ARG A 85 -8.61 -5.50 5.86
CA ARG A 85 -9.73 -5.90 6.75
C ARG A 85 -10.27 -7.28 6.41
N ASN A 86 -10.07 -7.76 5.19
CA ASN A 86 -10.51 -9.07 4.72
C ASN A 86 -9.36 -10.07 4.64
N GLY A 87 -8.25 -9.81 5.33
CA GLY A 87 -7.11 -10.72 5.43
C GLY A 87 -6.22 -10.77 4.19
N ILE A 88 -6.46 -9.90 3.20
CA ILE A 88 -5.64 -9.83 2.00
C ILE A 88 -4.43 -8.93 2.30
N PRO A 89 -3.19 -9.40 2.08
CA PRO A 89 -2.01 -8.57 2.25
C PRO A 89 -2.03 -7.38 1.30
N GLY A 90 -1.77 -6.20 1.86
CA GLY A 90 -1.78 -4.93 1.15
C GLY A 90 -0.52 -4.10 1.40
N GLY A 91 -0.20 -3.22 0.47
CA GLY A 91 0.86 -2.23 0.58
C GLY A 91 0.88 -1.35 -0.65
N GLY A 92 1.95 -0.58 -0.84
CA GLY A 92 2.02 0.31 -1.99
C GLY A 92 3.07 1.41 -1.84
N ILE A 93 3.10 2.25 -2.86
CA ILE A 93 3.98 3.41 -2.95
C ILE A 93 3.19 4.65 -3.34
N ALA A 94 3.69 5.80 -2.92
CA ALA A 94 3.17 7.10 -3.31
C ALA A 94 4.31 8.04 -3.70
N THR A 95 3.98 9.12 -4.42
CA THR A 95 4.98 10.17 -4.75
C THR A 95 4.64 11.57 -4.23
N GLY A 96 3.62 11.69 -3.36
CA GLY A 96 3.25 12.96 -2.75
C GLY A 96 1.88 13.01 -2.07
N ALA A 97 1.35 11.87 -1.58
CA ALA A 97 -0.03 11.78 -1.07
C ALA A 97 -0.20 12.36 0.35
N GLU A 98 0.83 12.32 1.18
CA GLU A 98 0.80 12.87 2.55
C GLU A 98 1.62 14.16 2.60
N GLY A 99 0.94 15.30 2.65
CA GLY A 99 1.56 16.62 2.62
C GLY A 99 2.46 16.92 3.83
N GLY A 100 3.62 17.51 3.57
CA GLY A 100 4.31 18.33 4.56
C GLY A 100 5.73 17.92 4.95
N LEU A 101 6.58 17.53 4.01
CA LEU A 101 8.02 17.79 4.17
C LEU A 101 8.47 18.52 2.92
N GLY A 102 8.58 19.85 3.06
CA GLY A 102 9.41 20.63 2.16
C GLY A 102 10.81 20.05 2.16
N ILE A 103 11.38 20.02 0.96
CA ILE A 103 12.82 20.15 0.80
C ILE A 103 13.39 21.27 1.69
#